data_AF-A0A2G4HI01-F1
#
_entry.id   AF-A0A2G4HI01-F1
#
_cell.length_a   1.000
_cell.length_b   1.000
_cell.length_c   1.000
_cell.angle_alpha   90.00
_cell.angle_beta   90.00
_cell.angle_gamma   90.00
#
_symmetry.space_group_name_H-M   'P 1'
#
loop_
_entity.id
_entity.type
_entity.pdbx_description
1 polymer ?
#
loop_
_entity_poly.entity_id
_entity_poly.type
_entity_poly.pdbx_seq_one_letter_code
_entity_poly.pdbx_strand_id
1 'polypeptide(L)'
;LPGEVLITRAAVMAPACRDGEDAAEEPDMLLGSNRELVVRDVTPERCDLADFGVGSGDGLSATVIDTLTAEVEAGETRLSLRLLPPVGSAARQQLDGVLARLRQQARDAGKKDGRGLWRRFFLVRDAFASLGPAAVLTVHRSQGSTFGEVFVAGDVFWPSDEQLRRQLVYVAVSRASQAVWLVGAPASSSASAQAEAQRWQEWLAARA
;
A
#
# COMPACT_ATOMS: atom_id res chain seq x y z
N LEU A 1 -4.83 -9.60 -12.26
CA LEU A 1 -4.71 -9.98 -13.69
C LEU A 1 -6.01 -9.66 -14.41
N PRO A 2 -6.05 -9.57 -15.76
CA PRO A 2 -7.06 -8.81 -16.52
C PRO A 2 -8.50 -8.97 -16.03
N GLY A 3 -9.16 -7.84 -15.77
CA GLY A 3 -10.50 -7.77 -15.16
C GLY A 3 -10.50 -7.58 -13.64
N GLU A 4 -9.37 -7.78 -12.96
CA GLU A 4 -9.26 -7.48 -11.52
C GLU A 4 -9.42 -5.98 -11.24
N VAL A 5 -10.14 -5.69 -10.15
CA VAL A 5 -10.30 -4.35 -9.61
C VAL A 5 -9.31 -4.15 -8.47
N LEU A 6 -8.39 -3.20 -8.66
CA LEU A 6 -7.34 -2.86 -7.72
C LEU A 6 -7.54 -1.45 -7.17
N ILE A 7 -6.86 -1.17 -6.07
CA ILE A 7 -6.72 0.16 -5.48
C ILE A 7 -5.27 0.39 -5.13
N THR A 8 -4.88 1.66 -5.05
CA THR A 8 -3.54 2.04 -4.62
C THR A 8 -3.39 1.83 -3.10
N ARG A 9 -2.29 1.20 -2.70
CA ARG A 9 -1.94 0.96 -1.28
C ARG A 9 -1.14 2.10 -0.67
N ALA A 10 -0.43 2.84 -1.51
CA ALA A 10 0.22 4.09 -1.21
C ALA A 10 -0.09 5.04 -2.37
N ALA A 11 0.05 6.35 -2.15
CA ALA A 11 -0.04 7.30 -3.24
C ALA A 11 0.96 6.88 -4.33
N VAL A 12 0.46 6.59 -5.53
CA VAL A 12 1.30 6.30 -6.69
C VAL A 12 1.68 7.65 -7.27
N MET A 13 2.97 7.90 -7.41
CA MET A 13 3.48 9.17 -7.90
C MET A 13 3.80 9.07 -9.40
N ALA A 14 3.91 10.21 -10.06
CA ALA A 14 4.24 10.35 -11.47
C ALA A 14 5.36 9.43 -11.98
N PRO A 15 6.48 9.15 -11.26
CA PRO A 15 7.54 8.27 -11.75
C PRO A 15 7.14 6.80 -11.99
N ALA A 16 6.05 6.33 -11.38
CA ALA A 16 5.50 4.99 -11.62
C ALA A 16 4.57 4.94 -12.84
N CYS A 17 4.05 6.08 -13.28
CA CYS A 17 3.26 6.19 -14.50
C CYS A 17 4.19 6.35 -15.70
N ARG A 18 3.98 5.54 -16.74
CA ARG A 18 4.79 5.61 -17.97
C ARG A 18 4.28 6.69 -18.95
N ASP A 19 3.05 7.14 -18.78
CA ASP A 19 2.36 8.05 -19.71
C ASP A 19 2.66 9.54 -19.40
N GLY A 20 3.93 9.89 -19.16
CA GLY A 20 4.34 11.23 -18.75
C GLY A 20 3.78 12.36 -19.64
N GLU A 21 3.29 13.43 -18.99
CA GLU A 21 2.73 14.70 -19.52
C GLU A 21 1.51 14.65 -20.44
N ASP A 22 1.20 13.52 -21.09
CA ASP A 22 0.06 13.39 -22.03
C ASP A 22 -1.26 12.95 -21.36
N ALA A 23 -1.24 12.66 -20.06
CA ALA A 23 -2.46 12.43 -19.28
C ALA A 23 -3.16 13.78 -19.01
N ALA A 24 -4.41 13.93 -19.47
CA ALA A 24 -5.21 15.15 -19.32
C ALA A 24 -5.45 15.60 -17.86
N GLU A 25 -5.08 14.78 -16.88
CA GLU A 25 -5.02 15.08 -15.45
C GLU A 25 -3.67 14.63 -14.88
N GLU A 26 -3.08 15.43 -13.98
CA GLU A 26 -1.86 15.05 -13.26
C GLU A 26 -2.09 13.69 -12.53
N PRO A 27 -1.30 12.64 -12.84
CA PRO A 27 -1.50 11.30 -12.29
C PRO A 27 -1.41 11.27 -10.75
N ASP A 28 -0.70 12.24 -10.15
CA ASP A 28 -0.57 12.42 -8.71
C ASP A 28 -1.92 12.67 -8.00
N MET A 29 -2.91 13.30 -8.66
CA MET A 29 -4.23 13.54 -8.07
C MET A 29 -5.15 12.31 -8.13
N LEU A 30 -5.03 11.48 -9.17
CA LEU A 30 -5.91 10.34 -9.39
C LEU A 30 -5.61 9.17 -8.44
N LEU A 31 -4.34 8.95 -8.12
CA LEU A 31 -3.86 7.72 -7.50
C LEU A 31 -3.71 7.78 -5.96
N GLY A 32 -4.01 8.93 -5.34
CA GLY A 32 -4.08 9.05 -3.87
C GLY A 32 -5.42 8.60 -3.26
N SER A 33 -6.47 8.53 -4.08
CA SER A 33 -7.84 8.19 -3.67
C SER A 33 -8.09 6.68 -3.56
N ASN A 34 -9.18 6.25 -2.92
CA ASN A 34 -9.65 4.85 -2.97
C ASN A 34 -10.30 4.50 -4.33
N ARG A 35 -9.88 5.15 -5.42
CA ARG A 35 -10.45 4.94 -6.74
C ARG A 35 -10.06 3.55 -7.23
N GLU A 36 -11.06 2.86 -7.74
CA GLU A 36 -10.91 1.54 -8.34
C GLU A 36 -10.19 1.66 -9.68
N LEU A 37 -9.26 0.73 -9.90
CA LEU A 37 -8.45 0.57 -11.11
C LEU A 37 -8.76 -0.79 -11.70
N VAL A 38 -9.33 -0.82 -12.91
CA VAL A 38 -9.60 -2.07 -13.62
C VAL A 38 -8.38 -2.44 -14.44
N VAL A 39 -7.76 -3.57 -14.15
CA VAL A 39 -6.60 -4.07 -14.91
C VAL A 39 -7.07 -4.54 -16.28
N ARG A 40 -6.50 -3.98 -17.35
CA ARG A 40 -6.78 -4.35 -18.74
C ARG A 40 -5.76 -5.37 -19.25
N ASP A 41 -4.49 -5.09 -19.04
CA ASP A 41 -3.40 -5.98 -19.43
C ASP A 41 -2.22 -5.88 -18.45
N VAL A 42 -1.35 -6.89 -18.45
CA VAL A 42 -0.13 -6.92 -17.66
C VAL A 42 1.00 -7.52 -18.47
N THR A 43 2.07 -6.75 -18.65
CA THR A 43 3.24 -7.15 -19.45
C THR A 43 4.53 -7.11 -18.63
N PRO A 44 5.51 -7.99 -18.90
CA PRO A 44 6.82 -7.92 -18.27
C PRO A 44 7.59 -6.64 -18.64
N GLU A 45 8.26 -6.04 -17.65
CA GLU A 45 9.09 -4.84 -17.81
C GLU A 45 10.45 -5.04 -17.14
N ARG A 46 11.49 -4.40 -17.68
CA ARG A 46 12.80 -4.28 -17.04
C ARG A 46 13.09 -2.80 -16.78
N CYS A 47 13.17 -2.43 -15.51
CA CYS A 47 13.37 -1.06 -15.07
C CYS A 47 14.84 -0.84 -14.71
N ASP A 48 15.54 0.03 -15.45
CA ASP A 48 16.92 0.41 -15.10
C ASP A 48 16.90 1.51 -14.05
N LEU A 49 17.47 1.22 -12.86
CA LEU A 49 17.53 2.22 -11.80
C LEU A 49 18.49 3.38 -12.12
N ALA A 50 19.34 3.27 -13.14
CA ALA A 50 20.15 4.37 -13.64
C ALA A 50 19.31 5.56 -14.10
N ASP A 51 18.10 5.30 -14.64
CA ASP A 51 17.15 6.34 -15.06
C ASP A 51 16.71 7.24 -13.89
N PHE A 52 16.82 6.74 -12.65
CA PHE A 52 16.51 7.45 -11.41
C PHE A 52 17.76 7.95 -10.68
N GLY A 53 18.92 7.90 -11.33
CA GLY A 53 20.20 8.37 -10.80
C GLY A 53 20.89 7.40 -9.85
N VAL A 54 20.56 6.10 -9.88
CA VAL A 54 21.28 5.06 -9.14
C VAL A 54 22.50 4.60 -9.93
N GLY A 55 23.67 4.60 -9.30
CA GLY A 55 24.92 4.13 -9.90
C GLY A 55 25.81 5.19 -10.52
N SER A 56 25.34 6.44 -10.53
CA SER A 56 26.15 7.62 -10.87
C SER A 56 26.79 8.18 -9.60
N GLY A 57 27.97 7.69 -9.24
CA GLY A 57 28.84 8.30 -8.22
C GLY A 57 28.49 8.01 -6.75
N ASP A 58 27.62 7.05 -6.46
CA ASP A 58 27.20 6.62 -5.10
C ASP A 58 27.76 5.25 -4.67
N GLY A 59 28.61 4.65 -5.50
CA GLY A 59 29.17 3.31 -5.28
C GLY A 59 28.13 2.18 -5.39
N LEU A 60 26.91 2.49 -5.84
CA LEU A 60 25.91 1.49 -6.19
C LEU A 60 26.14 1.07 -7.65
N SER A 61 25.90 -0.20 -7.98
CA SER A 61 25.83 -0.59 -9.39
C SER A 61 24.43 -0.25 -9.91
N ALA A 62 24.36 0.32 -11.11
CA ALA A 62 23.09 0.41 -11.83
C ALA A 62 22.45 -0.98 -11.85
N THR A 63 21.28 -1.09 -11.24
CA THR A 63 20.59 -2.37 -11.04
C THR A 63 19.35 -2.36 -11.91
N VAL A 64 19.21 -3.36 -12.77
CA VAL A 64 17.99 -3.58 -13.54
C VAL A 64 17.03 -4.41 -12.70
N ILE A 65 15.83 -3.90 -12.47
CA ILE A 65 14.76 -4.57 -11.71
C ILE A 65 13.75 -5.13 -12.69
N ASP A 66 13.65 -6.46 -12.74
CA ASP A 66 12.58 -7.13 -13.48
C ASP A 66 11.24 -6.94 -12.73
N THR A 67 10.23 -6.45 -13.44
CA THR A 67 8.91 -6.17 -12.88
C THR A 67 7.82 -6.34 -13.95
N LEU A 68 6.62 -5.85 -13.67
CA LEU A 68 5.48 -5.84 -14.58
C LEU A 68 4.99 -4.40 -14.78
N THR A 69 4.52 -4.07 -15.98
CA THR A 69 3.68 -2.91 -16.22
C THR A 69 2.23 -3.38 -16.31
N ALA A 70 1.31 -2.69 -15.63
CA ALA A 70 -0.12 -2.91 -15.76
C ALA A 70 -0.77 -1.75 -16.50
N GLU A 71 -1.53 -2.08 -17.55
CA GLU A 71 -2.48 -1.15 -18.14
C GLU A 71 -3.74 -1.16 -17.30
N VAL A 72 -4.13 0.00 -16.77
CA VAL A 72 -5.29 0.14 -15.90
C VAL A 72 -6.24 1.22 -16.40
N GLU A 73 -7.52 1.03 -16.12
CA GLU A 73 -8.56 2.00 -16.40
C GLU A 73 -9.16 2.51 -15.09
N ALA A 74 -9.24 3.83 -14.95
CA ALA A 74 -9.78 4.51 -13.80
C ALA A 74 -10.86 5.48 -14.29
N GLY A 75 -12.13 5.05 -14.34
CA GLY A 75 -13.18 5.84 -14.98
C GLY A 75 -12.88 6.01 -16.48
N GLU A 76 -12.75 7.26 -16.95
CA GLU A 76 -12.44 7.57 -18.36
C GLU A 76 -10.93 7.58 -18.67
N THR A 77 -10.08 7.56 -17.64
CA THR A 77 -8.61 7.66 -17.81
C THR A 77 -7.99 6.28 -17.92
N ARG A 78 -7.06 6.12 -18.87
CA ARG A 78 -6.18 4.94 -18.98
C ARG A 78 -4.76 5.31 -18.59
N LEU A 79 -4.11 4.42 -17.84
CA LEU A 79 -2.77 4.63 -17.32
C LEU A 79 -1.95 3.35 -17.43
N SER A 80 -0.66 3.51 -17.73
CA SER A 80 0.34 2.46 -17.70
C SER A 80 1.18 2.58 -16.43
N LEU A 81 0.97 1.67 -15.47
CA LEU A 81 1.61 1.71 -14.15
C LEU A 81 2.68 0.62 -14.03
N ARG A 82 3.92 1.02 -13.72
CA ARG A 82 4.96 0.09 -13.30
C ARG A 82 4.63 -0.46 -11.92
N LEU A 83 4.48 -1.76 -11.79
CA LEU A 83 4.13 -2.41 -10.53
C LEU A 83 5.34 -2.60 -9.63
N LEU A 84 5.13 -2.56 -8.33
CA LEU A 84 6.10 -3.01 -7.34
C LEU A 84 6.35 -4.52 -7.47
N PRO A 85 7.61 -4.99 -7.53
CA PRO A 85 7.89 -6.41 -7.62
C PRO A 85 7.24 -7.21 -6.48
N PRO A 86 6.74 -8.44 -6.76
CA PRO A 86 6.05 -9.26 -5.78
C PRO A 86 6.88 -9.50 -4.52
N VAL A 87 6.22 -9.49 -3.36
CA VAL A 87 6.87 -9.78 -2.08
C VAL A 87 7.53 -11.16 -2.14
N GLY A 88 8.79 -11.24 -1.71
CA GLY A 88 9.57 -12.48 -1.72
C GLY A 88 10.31 -12.78 -3.03
N SER A 89 10.04 -12.04 -4.12
CA SER A 89 10.79 -12.20 -5.38
C SER A 89 12.24 -11.68 -5.28
N ALA A 90 13.14 -12.20 -6.12
CA ALA A 90 14.51 -11.72 -6.20
C ALA A 90 14.59 -10.23 -6.58
N ALA A 91 13.77 -9.80 -7.54
CA ALA A 91 13.65 -8.39 -7.94
C ALA A 91 13.21 -7.49 -6.77
N ARG A 92 12.28 -7.98 -5.93
CA ARG A 92 11.87 -7.25 -4.72
C ARG A 92 13.02 -7.12 -3.71
N GLN A 93 13.75 -8.21 -3.46
CA GLN A 93 14.92 -8.19 -2.56
C GLN A 93 16.01 -7.23 -3.06
N GLN A 94 16.25 -7.19 -4.36
CA GLN A 94 17.19 -6.25 -4.99
C GLN A 94 16.75 -4.80 -4.80
N LEU A 95 15.49 -4.48 -5.10
CA LEU A 95 14.92 -3.14 -4.92
C LEU A 95 14.98 -2.69 -3.45
N ASP A 96 14.57 -3.55 -2.52
CA ASP A 96 14.60 -3.25 -1.09
C ASP A 96 16.05 -3.03 -0.62
N GLY A 97 17.01 -3.80 -1.15
CA GLY A 97 18.44 -3.62 -0.90
C GLY A 97 18.97 -2.27 -1.37
N VAL A 98 18.59 -1.82 -2.57
CA VAL A 98 18.96 -0.49 -3.10
C VAL A 98 18.38 0.61 -2.22
N LEU A 99 17.09 0.54 -1.89
CA LEU A 99 16.41 1.50 -1.02
C LEU A 99 17.03 1.57 0.39
N ALA A 100 17.39 0.41 0.95
CA ALA A 100 18.06 0.34 2.26
C ALA A 100 19.44 1.03 2.23
N ARG A 101 20.23 0.80 1.18
CA ARG A 101 21.55 1.44 1.01
C ARG A 101 21.43 2.95 0.82
N LEU A 102 20.54 3.41 -0.06
CA LEU A 102 20.30 4.85 -0.27
C LEU A 102 19.87 5.53 1.04
N ARG A 103 18.99 4.90 1.82
CA ARG A 103 18.58 5.39 3.13
C ARG A 103 19.75 5.48 4.11
N GLN A 104 20.59 4.45 4.15
CA GLN A 104 21.74 4.41 5.05
C GLN A 104 22.76 5.50 4.69
N GLN A 105 23.17 5.58 3.42
CA GLN A 105 24.07 6.61 2.93
C GLN A 105 23.53 8.03 3.18
N ALA A 106 22.22 8.24 2.97
CA ALA A 106 21.59 9.54 3.21
C ALA A 106 21.58 9.94 4.70
N ARG A 107 21.48 8.96 5.60
CA ARG A 107 21.61 9.18 7.06
C ARG A 107 23.05 9.51 7.43
N ASP A 108 24.01 8.75 6.92
CA ASP A 108 25.44 8.90 7.22
C ASP A 108 26.00 10.24 6.70
N ALA A 109 25.52 10.71 5.54
CA ALA A 109 25.90 11.99 4.95
C ALA A 109 25.29 13.22 5.66
N GLY A 110 24.34 13.04 6.58
CA GLY A 110 23.69 14.14 7.29
C GLY A 110 22.83 15.07 6.42
N LYS A 111 22.40 16.22 6.98
CA LYS A 111 21.37 17.08 6.37
C LYS A 111 21.77 17.76 5.06
N LYS A 112 23.03 18.19 4.91
CA LYS A 112 23.47 18.96 3.73
C LYS A 112 23.81 18.03 2.56
N ASP A 113 24.64 17.01 2.81
CA ASP A 113 25.13 16.12 1.74
C ASP A 113 24.16 14.97 1.46
N GLY A 114 23.28 14.62 2.41
CA GLY A 114 22.24 13.60 2.24
C GLY A 114 21.06 14.03 1.36
N ARG A 115 20.90 15.31 1.02
CA ARG A 115 19.73 15.79 0.25
C ARG A 115 19.61 15.12 -1.11
N GLY A 116 20.73 14.97 -1.83
CA GLY A 116 20.76 14.31 -3.13
C GLY A 116 20.45 12.81 -3.05
N LEU A 117 20.84 12.15 -1.97
CA LEU A 117 20.57 10.74 -1.71
C LEU A 117 19.11 10.51 -1.32
N TRP A 118 18.52 11.39 -0.50
CA TRP A 118 17.09 11.36 -0.21
C TRP A 118 16.23 11.56 -1.46
N ARG A 119 16.61 12.51 -2.33
CA ARG A 119 15.91 12.72 -3.60
C ARG A 119 15.90 11.44 -4.45
N ARG A 120 17.06 10.79 -4.60
CA ARG A 120 17.19 9.52 -5.33
C ARG A 120 16.39 8.39 -4.68
N PHE A 121 16.46 8.28 -3.35
CA PHE A 121 15.66 7.32 -2.58
C PHE A 121 14.16 7.45 -2.89
N PHE A 122 13.63 8.68 -2.88
CA PHE A 122 12.21 8.91 -3.17
C PHE A 122 11.89 8.64 -4.64
N LEU A 123 12.73 9.08 -5.59
CA LEU A 123 12.53 8.77 -7.01
C LEU A 123 12.45 7.26 -7.28
N VAL A 124 13.36 6.47 -6.71
CA VAL A 124 13.36 5.01 -6.87
C VAL A 124 12.16 4.38 -6.18
N ARG A 125 11.83 4.80 -4.95
CA ARG A 125 10.67 4.28 -4.20
C ARG A 125 9.37 4.53 -4.97
N ASP A 126 9.27 5.71 -5.56
CA ASP A 126 8.06 6.22 -6.20
C ASP A 126 7.95 5.82 -7.67
N ALA A 127 8.97 5.16 -8.23
CA ALA A 127 8.97 4.59 -9.57
C ALA A 127 8.15 3.29 -9.69
N PHE A 128 7.64 2.76 -8.57
CA PHE A 128 6.91 1.50 -8.51
C PHE A 128 5.58 1.66 -7.77
N ALA A 129 4.47 1.40 -8.45
CA ALA A 129 3.13 1.44 -7.92
C ALA A 129 2.84 0.22 -7.05
N SER A 130 2.38 0.46 -5.81
CA SER A 130 1.86 -0.58 -4.92
C SER A 130 0.35 -0.67 -5.07
N LEU A 131 -0.11 -1.64 -5.85
CA LEU A 131 -1.52 -1.95 -6.04
C LEU A 131 -1.92 -3.16 -5.20
N GLY A 132 -3.18 -3.21 -4.76
CA GLY A 132 -3.74 -4.42 -4.19
C GLY A 132 -5.24 -4.53 -4.44
N PRO A 133 -5.85 -5.67 -4.10
CA PRO A 133 -7.26 -5.90 -4.39
C PRO A 133 -8.16 -4.84 -3.76
N ALA A 134 -9.11 -4.30 -4.53
CA ALA A 134 -10.10 -3.34 -4.05
C ALA A 134 -10.99 -3.93 -2.94
N ALA A 135 -11.21 -5.25 -2.98
CA ALA A 135 -12.00 -5.98 -2.00
C ALA A 135 -11.41 -5.99 -0.57
N VAL A 136 -10.14 -5.60 -0.40
CA VAL A 136 -9.49 -5.61 0.92
C VAL A 136 -8.93 -4.23 1.21
N LEU A 137 -9.38 -3.61 2.30
CA LEU A 137 -8.95 -2.29 2.75
C LEU A 137 -8.46 -2.33 4.19
N THR A 138 -7.52 -1.46 4.54
CA THR A 138 -7.28 -1.18 5.95
C THR A 138 -8.48 -0.42 6.52
N VAL A 139 -8.76 -0.60 7.82
CA VAL A 139 -9.81 0.16 8.51
C VAL A 139 -9.64 1.66 8.28
N HIS A 140 -8.40 2.14 8.32
CA HIS A 140 -8.09 3.55 8.11
C HIS A 140 -8.47 4.01 6.68
N ARG A 141 -8.11 3.24 5.64
CA ARG A 141 -8.47 3.58 4.25
C ARG A 141 -9.96 3.47 3.99
N SER A 142 -10.71 2.65 4.73
CA SER A 142 -12.17 2.54 4.56
C SER A 142 -12.96 3.75 5.08
N GLN A 143 -12.33 4.68 5.79
CA GLN A 143 -13.01 5.86 6.36
C GLN A 143 -13.68 6.71 5.28
N GLY A 144 -14.94 7.09 5.51
CA GLY A 144 -15.74 7.87 4.58
C GLY A 144 -16.46 7.04 3.49
N SER A 145 -16.11 5.76 3.34
CA SER A 145 -16.82 4.84 2.43
C SER A 145 -17.91 4.05 3.15
N THR A 146 -18.94 3.64 2.41
CA THR A 146 -20.00 2.75 2.90
C THR A 146 -20.17 1.59 1.93
N PHE A 147 -20.22 0.37 2.44
CA PHE A 147 -20.37 -0.86 1.68
C PHE A 147 -21.68 -1.57 2.06
N GLY A 148 -22.19 -2.46 1.20
CA GLY A 148 -23.35 -3.30 1.56
C GLY A 148 -23.01 -4.20 2.75
N GLU A 149 -22.04 -5.08 2.53
CA GLU A 149 -21.53 -6.01 3.53
C GLU A 149 -20.04 -5.78 3.80
N VAL A 150 -19.61 -5.95 5.05
CA VAL A 150 -18.21 -5.79 5.45
C VAL A 150 -17.72 -7.03 6.19
N PHE A 151 -16.56 -7.55 5.75
CA PHE A 151 -15.83 -8.62 6.42
C PHE A 151 -14.64 -8.02 7.16
N VAL A 152 -14.62 -8.15 8.48
CA VAL A 152 -13.55 -7.62 9.35
C VAL A 152 -12.66 -8.77 9.78
N ALA A 153 -11.38 -8.68 9.42
CA ALA A 153 -10.36 -9.64 9.82
C ALA A 153 -10.00 -9.50 11.32
N GLY A 154 -9.55 -10.59 11.93
CA GLY A 154 -9.29 -10.66 13.37
C GLY A 154 -8.05 -9.89 13.84
N ASP A 155 -7.22 -9.39 12.93
CA ASP A 155 -6.09 -8.51 13.22
C ASP A 155 -6.53 -7.12 13.69
N VAL A 156 -7.80 -6.75 13.51
CA VAL A 156 -8.41 -5.54 14.09
C VAL A 156 -8.27 -5.50 15.62
N PHE A 157 -8.13 -6.65 16.28
CA PHE A 157 -7.96 -6.76 17.74
C PHE A 157 -6.48 -6.78 18.18
N TRP A 158 -5.50 -6.81 17.28
CA TRP A 158 -4.09 -6.86 17.67
C TRP A 158 -3.56 -5.65 18.46
N PRO A 159 -4.03 -4.40 18.24
CA PRO A 159 -3.52 -3.25 19.00
C PRO A 159 -3.73 -3.42 20.51
N SER A 160 -2.66 -3.29 21.29
CA SER A 160 -2.72 -3.38 22.76
C SER A 160 -3.37 -2.15 23.41
N ASP A 161 -3.35 -1.00 22.73
CA ASP A 161 -4.07 0.20 23.16
C ASP A 161 -5.58 0.01 22.98
N GLU A 162 -6.29 -0.09 24.10
CA GLU A 162 -7.72 -0.36 24.13
C GLU A 162 -8.55 0.77 23.49
N GLN A 163 -8.11 2.02 23.54
CA GLN A 163 -8.81 3.13 22.90
C GLN A 163 -8.69 3.01 21.38
N LEU A 164 -7.48 2.79 20.87
CA LEU A 164 -7.24 2.60 19.44
C LEU A 164 -7.99 1.37 18.91
N ARG A 165 -7.94 0.25 19.64
CA ARG A 165 -8.68 -0.97 19.29
C ARG A 165 -10.18 -0.70 19.14
N ARG A 166 -10.80 -0.03 20.12
CA ARG A 166 -12.24 0.34 20.05
C ARG A 166 -12.54 1.21 18.85
N GLN A 167 -11.70 2.21 18.57
CA GLN A 167 -11.89 3.10 17.42
C GLN A 167 -11.82 2.34 16.10
N LEU A 168 -10.86 1.42 15.96
CA LEU A 168 -10.72 0.62 14.75
C LEU A 168 -11.94 -0.28 14.54
N VAL A 169 -12.40 -0.98 15.57
CA VAL A 169 -13.60 -1.83 15.44
C VAL A 169 -14.84 -1.01 15.14
N TYR A 170 -15.02 0.13 15.83
CA TYR A 170 -16.14 1.04 15.56
C TYR A 170 -16.15 1.51 14.10
N VAL A 171 -15.01 1.98 13.60
CA VAL A 171 -14.89 2.41 12.20
C VAL A 171 -15.22 1.25 11.27
N ALA A 172 -14.61 0.08 11.46
CA ALA A 172 -14.81 -1.09 10.61
C ALA A 172 -16.29 -1.52 10.53
N VAL A 173 -16.95 -1.64 11.68
CA VAL A 173 -18.38 -2.01 11.77
C VAL A 173 -19.25 -0.95 11.10
N SER A 174 -18.97 0.34 11.33
CA SER A 174 -19.76 1.44 10.77
C SER A 174 -19.64 1.61 9.24
N ARG A 175 -18.77 0.85 8.57
CA ARG A 175 -18.66 0.88 7.11
C ARG A 175 -19.75 0.06 6.42
N ALA A 176 -20.42 -0.86 7.12
CA ALA A 176 -21.49 -1.65 6.55
C ALA A 176 -22.84 -0.92 6.60
N SER A 177 -23.59 -0.98 5.51
CA SER A 177 -24.98 -0.52 5.46
C SER A 177 -26.01 -1.64 5.67
N GLN A 178 -25.62 -2.91 5.47
CA GLN A 178 -26.53 -4.05 5.58
C GLN A 178 -26.03 -5.10 6.58
N ALA A 179 -24.80 -5.59 6.45
CA ALA A 179 -24.29 -6.68 7.30
C ALA A 179 -22.80 -6.56 7.64
N VAL A 180 -22.42 -7.05 8.83
CA VAL A 180 -21.04 -7.14 9.30
C VAL A 180 -20.70 -8.58 9.67
N TRP A 181 -19.63 -9.09 9.10
CA TRP A 181 -19.02 -10.37 9.43
C TRP A 181 -17.70 -10.10 10.13
N LEU A 182 -17.62 -10.40 11.42
CA LEU A 182 -16.44 -10.13 12.24
C LEU A 182 -15.75 -11.44 12.58
N VAL A 183 -14.53 -11.64 12.08
CA VAL A 183 -13.71 -12.79 12.47
C VAL A 183 -13.15 -12.48 13.85
N GLY A 184 -13.58 -13.21 14.88
CA GLY A 184 -12.99 -13.10 16.21
C GLY A 184 -11.48 -13.35 16.19
N ALA A 185 -10.75 -12.87 17.20
CA ALA A 185 -9.32 -13.11 17.30
C ALA A 185 -9.03 -14.62 17.12
N PRO A 186 -8.03 -15.02 16.31
CA PRO A 186 -7.65 -16.43 16.24
C PRO A 186 -7.27 -16.85 17.66
N ALA A 187 -8.09 -17.73 18.24
CA ALA A 187 -7.86 -18.26 19.56
C ALA A 187 -6.63 -19.18 19.47
N SER A 188 -5.45 -18.61 19.67
CA SER A 188 -4.23 -19.40 19.91
C SER A 188 -4.38 -20.25 21.19
N SER A 189 -5.32 -19.87 22.07
CA SER A 189 -5.77 -20.64 23.23
C SER A 189 -7.23 -20.29 23.60
N SER A 190 -7.92 -21.18 24.32
CA SER A 190 -9.26 -20.89 24.89
C SER A 190 -9.26 -19.70 25.85
N ALA A 191 -8.14 -19.46 26.55
CA ALA A 191 -7.96 -18.34 27.47
C ALA A 191 -7.93 -16.98 26.76
N SER A 192 -7.28 -16.87 25.58
CA SER A 192 -7.26 -15.61 24.82
C SER A 192 -8.64 -15.25 24.27
N ALA A 193 -9.44 -16.24 23.87
CA ALA A 193 -10.81 -16.02 23.43
C ALA A 193 -11.72 -15.54 24.58
N GLN A 194 -11.58 -16.12 25.78
CA GLN A 194 -12.33 -15.69 26.97
C GLN A 194 -11.94 -14.27 27.41
N ALA A 195 -10.65 -13.94 27.41
CA ALA A 195 -10.18 -12.60 27.73
C ALA A 195 -10.71 -11.55 26.74
N GLU A 196 -10.81 -11.90 25.46
CA GLU A 196 -11.42 -11.03 24.45
C GLU A 196 -12.91 -10.85 24.72
N ALA A 197 -13.66 -11.95 24.91
CA ALA A 197 -15.09 -11.90 25.21
C ALA A 197 -15.41 -11.07 26.48
N GLN A 198 -14.60 -11.21 27.52
CA GLN A 198 -14.75 -10.44 28.75
C GLN A 198 -14.54 -8.93 28.51
N ARG A 199 -13.52 -8.55 27.74
CA ARG A 199 -13.30 -7.14 27.35
C ARG A 199 -14.50 -6.57 26.61
N TRP A 200 -15.09 -7.32 25.68
CA TRP A 200 -16.30 -6.89 24.97
C TRP A 200 -17.48 -6.68 25.92
N GLN A 201 -17.69 -7.61 26.86
CA GLN A 201 -18.74 -7.49 27.87
C GLN A 201 -18.55 -6.25 28.74
N GLU A 202 -17.34 -6.00 29.23
CA GLU A 202 -17.01 -4.82 30.02
C GLU A 202 -17.28 -3.52 29.25
N TRP A 203 -16.96 -3.47 27.95
CA TRP A 203 -17.18 -2.29 27.12
C TRP A 203 -18.64 -2.01 26.85
N LEU A 204 -19.44 -3.05 26.65
CA LEU A 204 -20.88 -2.95 26.47
C LEU A 204 -21.56 -2.54 27.78
N ALA A 205 -21.11 -3.08 28.91
CA ALA A 205 -21.62 -2.73 30.24
C ALA A 205 -21.27 -1.29 30.65
N ALA A 206 -20.08 -0.80 30.29
CA ALA A 206 -19.65 0.57 30.61
C ALA A 206 -20.38 1.67 29.81
N ARG A 207 -21.29 1.31 28.89
CA ARG A 207 -22.12 2.26 28.13
C ARG A 207 -23.62 2.20 28.49
N ALA A 208 -23.98 1.45 29.54
CA ALA A 208 -25.30 1.50 30.20
C ALA A 208 -25.24 2.42 31.42
#